data_AF-A0A1C7NEB5-F1
#
_entry.id   AF-A0A1C7NEB5-F1
#
_cell.length_a   1.000
_cell.length_b   1.000
_cell.length_c   1.000
_cell.angle_alpha   90.00
_cell.angle_beta   90.00
_cell.angle_gamma   90.00
#
_symmetry.space_group_name_H-M   'P 1'
#
loop_
_entity.id
_entity.type
_entity.pdbx_description
1 polymer ?
#
loop_
_entity_poly.entity_id
_entity_poly.type
_entity_poly.pdbx_seq_one_letter_code
_entity_poly.pdbx_strand_id
1 'polypeptide(L)'
;MSENTLERLPFELVSEVANYLLFSDIWCLGTCSRKSRALAFRLLKSKYQIDFHHAHNPFSYIMYGAIAYMDRYGHENSKVKLYVLQSVANHLAMVIYDRLPEAASSRPFSYHFLLNETIRILIHNAFYDPTLHSLENPKDKGIKDPKNYSHQIYQLSAELQQKLRQSDQDPYGAQSTGVLSIDFLNILYITLVNLFDDETPELFHQFLMLHLRRLFHTSKQKYQQYHSTLPQPICMDTATKDFQLFFRFLCVLIQTDLCTAEDIDDFTFTHLGPFFVTKPSDVSFSATQGLKIVLPNSTEKRIFSADSLVCQYQWQLWMKETQLRMTLLLTILQSLIQKCYGSHESLQFRHITTMLQDTVSVLSWTEKESPEDVLSYLE
;
A
#
# COMPACT_ATOMS: atom_id res chain seq x y z
N MET A 1 5.83 -9.32 -48.82
CA MET A 1 5.50 -8.23 -47.89
C MET A 1 6.06 -8.60 -46.53
N SER A 2 7.03 -7.84 -46.02
CA SER A 2 7.57 -8.08 -44.69
C SER A 2 6.49 -7.69 -43.67
N GLU A 3 5.89 -8.68 -43.02
CA GLU A 3 4.99 -8.43 -41.89
C GLU A 3 5.78 -7.74 -40.77
N ASN A 4 5.56 -6.43 -40.60
CA ASN A 4 6.07 -5.66 -39.48
C ASN A 4 5.20 -5.99 -38.26
N THR A 5 5.50 -7.09 -37.59
CA THR A 5 4.77 -7.53 -36.39
C THR A 5 5.49 -7.07 -35.12
N LEU A 6 4.72 -6.51 -34.17
CA LEU A 6 5.18 -6.12 -32.84
C LEU A 6 5.88 -7.29 -32.10
N GLU A 7 5.51 -8.53 -32.44
CA GLU A 7 6.06 -9.77 -31.88
C GLU A 7 7.54 -10.01 -32.20
N ARG A 8 8.08 -9.37 -33.25
CA ARG A 8 9.49 -9.48 -33.59
C ARG A 8 10.39 -8.57 -32.77
N LEU A 9 9.81 -7.62 -32.03
CA LEU A 9 10.58 -6.79 -31.13
C LEU A 9 10.98 -7.61 -29.90
N PRO A 10 12.22 -7.43 -29.39
CA PRO A 10 12.59 -7.90 -28.06
C PRO A 10 11.54 -7.51 -27.03
N PHE A 11 11.20 -8.44 -26.13
CA PHE A 11 10.13 -8.22 -25.16
C PHE A 11 10.42 -7.02 -24.26
N GLU A 12 11.70 -6.76 -23.99
CA GLU A 12 12.18 -5.63 -23.20
C GLU A 12 11.74 -4.30 -23.82
N LEU A 13 11.86 -4.16 -25.15
CA LEU A 13 11.40 -2.95 -25.86
C LEU A 13 9.88 -2.82 -25.82
N VAL A 14 9.16 -3.93 -25.99
CA VAL A 14 7.69 -3.91 -25.92
C VAL A 14 7.21 -3.61 -24.50
N SER A 15 7.92 -4.10 -23.49
CA SER A 15 7.65 -3.81 -22.08
C SER A 15 7.88 -2.34 -21.77
N GLU A 16 8.93 -1.73 -22.33
CA GLU A 16 9.15 -0.29 -22.18
C GLU A 16 8.05 0.54 -22.85
N VAL A 17 7.62 0.16 -24.06
CA VAL A 17 6.46 0.80 -24.70
C VAL A 17 5.20 0.63 -23.84
N ALA A 18 5.00 -0.55 -23.24
CA ALA A 18 3.85 -0.82 -22.39
C ALA A 18 3.85 0.01 -21.11
N ASN A 19 4.98 0.56 -20.65
CA ASN A 19 5.01 1.51 -19.53
C ASN A 19 4.20 2.77 -19.82
N TYR A 20 4.08 3.16 -21.09
CA TYR A 20 3.31 4.33 -21.55
C TYR A 20 1.85 4.01 -21.90
N LEU A 21 1.43 2.75 -21.80
CA LEU A 21 0.07 2.32 -22.09
C LEU A 21 -0.76 2.16 -20.82
N LEU A 22 -2.04 2.50 -20.87
CA LEU A 22 -2.97 2.24 -19.78
C LEU A 22 -3.29 0.74 -19.67
N PHE A 23 -3.91 0.35 -18.56
CA PHE A 23 -4.36 -1.03 -18.37
C PHE A 23 -5.35 -1.43 -19.48
N SER A 24 -6.28 -0.54 -19.81
CA SER A 24 -7.27 -0.70 -20.87
C SER A 24 -6.66 -0.87 -22.26
N ASP A 25 -5.57 -0.17 -22.57
CA ASP A 25 -4.88 -0.30 -23.85
C ASP A 25 -4.25 -1.69 -24.02
N ILE A 26 -3.56 -2.15 -22.97
CA ILE A 26 -2.95 -3.49 -22.95
C ILE A 26 -4.05 -4.57 -23.00
N TRP A 27 -5.16 -4.35 -22.31
CA TRP A 27 -6.32 -5.24 -22.36
C TRP A 27 -6.93 -5.31 -23.78
N CYS A 28 -7.15 -4.16 -24.42
CA CYS A 28 -7.66 -4.07 -25.79
C CYS A 28 -6.71 -4.72 -26.81
N LEU A 29 -5.39 -4.62 -26.62
CA LEU A 29 -4.43 -5.37 -27.44
C LEU A 29 -4.73 -6.88 -27.40
N GLY A 30 -5.10 -7.40 -26.23
CA GLY A 30 -5.42 -8.81 -26.04
C GLY A 30 -6.70 -9.30 -26.71
N THR A 31 -7.58 -8.39 -27.13
CA THR A 31 -8.83 -8.74 -27.84
C THR A 31 -8.66 -8.74 -29.36
N CYS A 32 -7.58 -8.14 -29.89
CA CYS A 32 -7.37 -7.94 -31.32
C CYS A 32 -7.03 -9.23 -32.09
N SER A 33 -6.22 -10.13 -31.52
CA SER A 33 -5.87 -11.41 -32.14
C SER A 33 -5.36 -12.42 -31.11
N ARG A 34 -5.29 -13.72 -31.46
CA ARG A 34 -4.70 -14.75 -30.57
C ARG A 34 -3.24 -14.47 -30.23
N LYS A 35 -2.51 -13.94 -31.20
CA LYS A 35 -1.10 -13.55 -31.15
C LYS A 35 -0.89 -12.36 -30.20
N SER A 36 -1.66 -11.29 -30.43
CA SER A 36 -1.71 -10.11 -29.56
C SER A 36 -2.13 -10.44 -28.13
N ARG A 37 -3.02 -11.42 -27.93
CA ARG A 37 -3.43 -11.92 -26.60
C ARG A 37 -2.28 -12.50 -25.81
N ALA A 38 -1.46 -13.36 -26.43
CA ALA A 38 -0.30 -13.92 -25.75
C ALA A 38 0.69 -12.82 -25.32
N LEU A 39 0.90 -11.82 -26.18
CA LEU A 39 1.73 -10.65 -25.85
C LEU A 39 1.11 -9.82 -24.71
N ALA A 40 -0.18 -9.49 -24.80
CA ALA A 40 -0.90 -8.74 -23.78
C ALA A 40 -0.84 -9.43 -22.41
N PHE A 41 -1.02 -10.76 -22.35
CA PHE A 41 -0.92 -11.49 -21.09
C PHE A 41 0.49 -11.46 -20.49
N ARG A 42 1.53 -11.52 -21.32
CA ARG A 42 2.92 -11.33 -20.86
C ARG A 42 3.15 -9.93 -20.32
N LEU A 43 2.60 -8.90 -20.99
CA LEU A 43 2.68 -7.51 -20.53
C LEU A 43 1.92 -7.31 -19.22
N LEU A 44 0.70 -7.83 -19.09
CA LEU A 44 -0.10 -7.76 -17.87
C LEU A 44 0.59 -8.49 -16.70
N LYS A 45 1.24 -9.63 -16.96
CA LYS A 45 2.05 -10.34 -15.96
C LYS A 45 3.27 -9.51 -15.54
N SER A 46 3.99 -8.93 -16.50
CA SER A 46 5.19 -8.13 -16.21
C SER A 46 4.88 -6.84 -15.45
N LYS A 47 3.86 -6.10 -15.90
CA LYS A 47 3.52 -4.76 -15.40
C LYS A 47 2.63 -4.78 -14.16
N TYR A 48 1.62 -5.65 -14.14
CA TYR A 48 0.60 -5.69 -13.07
C TYR A 48 0.64 -6.97 -12.22
N GLN A 49 1.61 -7.87 -12.46
CA GLN A 49 1.70 -9.18 -11.79
C GLN A 49 0.45 -10.06 -11.98
N ILE A 50 -0.32 -9.84 -13.06
CA ILE A 50 -1.52 -10.62 -13.37
C ILE A 50 -1.15 -11.82 -14.25
N ASP A 51 -1.25 -13.03 -13.69
CA ASP A 51 -0.96 -14.26 -14.42
C ASP A 51 -2.23 -14.94 -14.96
N PHE A 52 -2.50 -14.75 -16.26
CA PHE A 52 -3.60 -15.40 -16.98
C PHE A 52 -3.32 -16.84 -17.38
N HIS A 53 -2.08 -17.33 -17.31
CA HIS A 53 -1.77 -18.73 -17.62
C HIS A 53 -2.30 -19.69 -16.54
N HIS A 54 -2.43 -19.20 -15.31
CA HIS A 54 -2.93 -19.94 -14.15
C HIS A 54 -4.37 -19.54 -13.76
N ALA A 55 -4.89 -18.43 -14.28
CA ALA A 55 -6.26 -17.99 -14.03
C ALA A 55 -7.27 -18.82 -14.87
N HIS A 56 -7.72 -19.95 -14.32
CA HIS A 56 -8.69 -20.83 -14.96
C HIS A 56 -10.16 -20.39 -14.81
N ASN A 57 -10.42 -19.24 -14.19
CA ASN A 57 -11.79 -18.80 -13.93
C ASN A 57 -12.28 -17.76 -14.97
N PRO A 58 -13.32 -18.07 -15.77
CA PRO A 58 -13.95 -17.12 -16.69
C PRO A 58 -14.45 -15.83 -16.00
N PHE A 59 -14.81 -15.91 -14.72
CA PHE A 59 -15.23 -14.73 -13.96
C PHE A 59 -14.09 -13.71 -13.80
N SER A 60 -12.86 -14.16 -13.58
CA SER A 60 -11.70 -13.25 -13.47
C SER A 60 -11.50 -12.46 -14.76
N TYR A 61 -11.71 -13.07 -15.93
CA TYR A 61 -11.66 -12.36 -17.21
C TYR A 61 -12.70 -11.25 -17.33
N ILE A 62 -13.90 -11.47 -16.80
CA ILE A 62 -14.97 -10.45 -16.78
C ILE A 62 -14.58 -9.32 -15.85
N MET A 63 -14.02 -9.62 -14.68
CA MET A 63 -13.51 -8.62 -13.74
C MET A 63 -12.43 -7.74 -14.36
N TYR A 64 -11.43 -8.32 -15.01
CA TYR A 64 -10.40 -7.54 -15.69
C TYR A 64 -10.96 -6.76 -16.89
N GLY A 65 -11.96 -7.29 -17.59
CA GLY A 65 -12.68 -6.55 -18.62
C GLY A 65 -13.44 -5.35 -18.07
N ALA A 66 -14.08 -5.49 -16.91
CA ALA A 66 -14.76 -4.39 -16.21
C ALA A 66 -13.76 -3.31 -15.78
N ILE A 67 -12.60 -3.70 -15.24
CA ILE A 67 -11.52 -2.76 -14.89
C ILE A 67 -11.02 -2.02 -16.15
N ALA A 68 -10.78 -2.73 -17.25
CA ALA A 68 -10.37 -2.09 -18.50
C ALA A 68 -11.43 -1.11 -19.05
N TYR A 69 -12.71 -1.42 -18.88
CA TYR A 69 -13.79 -0.50 -19.26
C TYR A 69 -13.80 0.75 -18.37
N MET A 70 -13.68 0.58 -17.04
CA MET A 70 -13.61 1.71 -16.10
C MET A 70 -12.35 2.56 -16.29
N ASP A 71 -11.21 1.94 -16.53
CA ASP A 71 -9.96 2.64 -16.82
C ASP A 71 -10.10 3.55 -18.04
N ARG A 72 -10.78 3.07 -19.09
CA ARG A 72 -10.97 3.83 -20.33
C ARG A 72 -12.07 4.89 -20.28
N TYR A 73 -13.16 4.60 -19.58
CA TYR A 73 -14.38 5.43 -19.62
C TYR A 73 -14.76 6.05 -18.27
N GLY A 74 -14.07 5.70 -17.20
CA GLY A 74 -14.34 6.15 -15.83
C GLY A 74 -13.88 7.58 -15.55
N HIS A 75 -13.15 8.21 -16.46
CA HIS A 75 -12.70 9.59 -16.33
C HIS A 75 -13.19 10.49 -17.48
N GLU A 76 -13.52 11.76 -17.15
CA GLU A 76 -13.55 12.88 -18.09
C GLU A 76 -12.81 14.06 -17.48
N ASN A 77 -11.90 14.70 -18.22
CA ASN A 77 -11.25 15.94 -17.76
C ASN A 77 -10.70 15.82 -16.33
N SER A 78 -10.06 14.68 -16.02
CA SER A 78 -9.50 14.37 -14.70
C SER A 78 -10.51 14.25 -13.56
N LYS A 79 -11.82 14.08 -13.88
CA LYS A 79 -12.88 13.82 -12.90
C LYS A 79 -13.43 12.41 -13.07
N VAL A 80 -13.72 11.74 -11.96
CA VAL A 80 -14.34 10.41 -11.93
C VAL A 80 -15.81 10.52 -12.35
N LYS A 81 -16.21 9.68 -13.31
CA LYS A 81 -17.59 9.54 -13.78
C LYS A 81 -18.33 8.49 -12.95
N LEU A 82 -18.93 8.92 -11.85
CA LEU A 82 -19.66 8.03 -10.93
C LEU A 82 -20.73 7.17 -11.62
N TYR A 83 -21.41 7.69 -12.66
CA TYR A 83 -22.41 6.90 -13.41
C TYR A 83 -21.81 5.71 -14.15
N VAL A 84 -20.56 5.79 -14.60
CA VAL A 84 -19.86 4.68 -15.26
C VAL A 84 -19.55 3.60 -14.23
N LEU A 85 -19.00 3.99 -13.08
CA LEU A 85 -18.70 3.06 -11.98
C LEU A 85 -19.98 2.38 -11.48
N GLN A 86 -21.06 3.13 -11.28
CA GLN A 86 -22.36 2.58 -10.90
C GLN A 86 -22.91 1.62 -11.96
N SER A 87 -22.81 1.96 -13.24
CA SER A 87 -23.26 1.08 -14.32
C SER A 87 -22.50 -0.24 -14.33
N VAL A 88 -21.16 -0.19 -14.18
CA VAL A 88 -20.32 -1.37 -14.10
C VAL A 88 -20.63 -2.18 -12.83
N ALA A 89 -20.89 -1.51 -11.70
CA ALA A 89 -21.19 -2.17 -10.43
C ALA A 89 -22.51 -2.93 -10.51
N ASN A 90 -23.55 -2.30 -11.08
CA ASN A 90 -24.85 -2.94 -11.33
C ASN A 90 -24.71 -4.16 -12.23
N HIS A 91 -23.98 -4.04 -13.34
CA HIS A 91 -23.74 -5.17 -14.24
C HIS A 91 -22.97 -6.29 -13.55
N LEU A 92 -21.93 -5.96 -12.78
CA LEU A 92 -21.14 -6.95 -12.07
C LEU A 92 -21.97 -7.67 -11.00
N ALA A 93 -22.80 -6.95 -10.26
CA ALA A 93 -23.67 -7.55 -9.25
C ALA A 93 -24.70 -8.50 -9.88
N MET A 94 -25.30 -8.13 -11.02
CA MET A 94 -26.15 -9.04 -11.80
C MET A 94 -25.38 -10.27 -12.29
N VAL A 95 -24.15 -10.07 -12.75
CA VAL A 95 -23.24 -11.12 -13.23
C VAL A 95 -22.81 -12.07 -12.10
N ILE A 96 -22.75 -11.60 -10.85
CA ILE A 96 -22.58 -12.42 -9.65
C ILE A 96 -23.88 -13.19 -9.36
N TYR A 97 -25.02 -12.49 -9.35
CA TYR A 97 -26.35 -13.05 -9.10
C TYR A 97 -26.67 -14.21 -10.04
N ASP A 98 -26.51 -13.98 -11.35
CA ASP A 98 -26.78 -14.95 -12.41
C ASP A 98 -25.92 -16.21 -12.32
N ARG A 99 -24.77 -16.15 -11.62
CA ARG A 99 -23.84 -17.28 -11.44
C ARG A 99 -24.05 -18.04 -10.13
N LEU A 100 -24.87 -17.53 -9.21
CA LEU A 100 -25.17 -18.26 -7.99
C LEU A 100 -25.93 -19.56 -8.31
N PRO A 101 -25.70 -20.63 -7.53
CA PRO A 101 -26.50 -21.84 -7.65
C PRO A 101 -27.93 -21.55 -7.21
N GLU A 102 -28.90 -21.80 -8.09
CA GLU A 102 -30.25 -22.10 -7.63
C GLU A 102 -30.17 -23.39 -6.80
N ALA A 103 -30.92 -23.45 -5.69
CA ALA A 103 -30.79 -24.35 -4.53
C ALA A 103 -30.62 -25.87 -4.79
N ALA A 104 -30.67 -26.33 -6.05
CA ALA A 104 -30.50 -27.71 -6.47
C ALA A 104 -29.41 -27.94 -7.56
N SER A 105 -28.62 -26.93 -7.93
CA SER A 105 -27.68 -27.01 -9.06
C SER A 105 -26.21 -27.19 -8.66
N SER A 106 -25.52 -28.10 -9.35
CA SER A 106 -24.08 -28.36 -9.29
C SER A 106 -23.22 -27.24 -9.91
N ARG A 107 -23.60 -25.96 -9.71
CA ARG A 107 -22.81 -24.85 -10.23
C ARG A 107 -21.47 -24.74 -9.46
N PRO A 108 -20.38 -24.40 -10.15
CA PRO A 108 -19.02 -24.51 -9.59
C PRO A 108 -18.64 -23.38 -8.61
N PHE A 109 -19.46 -22.34 -8.44
CA PHE A 109 -19.08 -21.13 -7.71
C PHE A 109 -20.10 -20.77 -6.63
N SER A 110 -19.64 -20.61 -5.39
CA SER A 110 -20.42 -20.02 -4.30
C SER A 110 -20.33 -18.49 -4.32
N TYR A 111 -21.28 -17.81 -3.67
CA TYR A 111 -21.22 -16.36 -3.47
C TYR A 111 -19.90 -15.93 -2.81
N HIS A 112 -19.48 -16.65 -1.76
CA HIS A 112 -18.18 -16.45 -1.11
C HIS A 112 -17.00 -16.47 -2.09
N PHE A 113 -16.99 -17.43 -3.02
CA PHE A 113 -15.92 -17.54 -4.00
C PHE A 113 -15.91 -16.34 -4.96
N LEU A 114 -17.08 -15.98 -5.52
CA LEU A 114 -17.19 -14.86 -6.46
C LEU A 114 -16.83 -13.52 -5.79
N LEU A 115 -17.31 -13.31 -4.55
CA LEU A 115 -17.02 -12.12 -3.78
C LEU A 115 -15.53 -12.01 -3.42
N ASN A 116 -14.96 -13.09 -2.88
CA ASN A 116 -13.53 -13.16 -2.56
C ASN A 116 -12.66 -12.89 -3.80
N GLU A 117 -13.04 -13.45 -4.95
CA GLU A 117 -12.32 -13.26 -6.21
C GLU A 117 -12.43 -11.83 -6.74
N THR A 118 -13.62 -11.22 -6.60
CA THR A 118 -13.88 -9.82 -6.95
C THR A 118 -12.99 -8.88 -6.15
N ILE A 119 -13.01 -8.99 -4.82
CA ILE A 119 -12.23 -8.16 -3.91
C ILE A 119 -10.73 -8.38 -4.16
N ARG A 120 -10.30 -9.64 -4.35
CA ARG A 120 -8.91 -9.97 -4.68
C ARG A 120 -8.43 -9.23 -5.91
N ILE A 121 -9.19 -9.28 -7.01
CA ILE A 121 -8.81 -8.69 -8.28
C ILE A 121 -8.76 -7.16 -8.18
N LEU A 122 -9.76 -6.54 -7.54
CA LEU A 122 -9.80 -5.08 -7.38
C LEU A 122 -8.66 -4.55 -6.52
N ILE A 123 -8.42 -5.16 -5.36
CA ILE A 123 -7.32 -4.76 -4.47
C ILE A 123 -5.97 -4.97 -5.14
N HIS A 124 -5.78 -6.11 -5.83
CA HIS A 124 -4.53 -6.39 -6.53
C HIS A 124 -4.29 -5.42 -7.69
N ASN A 125 -5.31 -5.15 -8.51
CA ASN A 125 -5.18 -4.21 -9.61
C ASN A 125 -4.87 -2.79 -9.10
N ALA A 126 -5.57 -2.35 -8.04
CA ALA A 126 -5.30 -1.07 -7.43
C ALA A 126 -3.87 -0.98 -6.88
N PHE A 127 -3.41 -2.00 -6.16
CA PHE A 127 -2.09 -2.00 -5.54
C PHE A 127 -0.93 -1.99 -6.55
N TYR A 128 -1.07 -2.69 -7.67
CA TYR A 128 -0.05 -2.77 -8.72
C TYR A 128 -0.21 -1.75 -9.83
N ASP A 129 -1.08 -0.76 -9.66
CA ASP A 129 -1.25 0.31 -10.64
C ASP A 129 -0.03 1.27 -10.63
N PRO A 130 0.74 1.36 -11.75
CA PRO A 130 1.87 2.28 -11.93
C PRO A 130 1.58 3.73 -11.56
N THR A 131 0.34 4.19 -11.66
CA THR A 131 -0.03 5.58 -11.35
C THR A 131 0.02 5.88 -9.85
N LEU A 132 -0.21 4.88 -8.98
CA LEU A 132 0.09 5.02 -7.54
C LEU A 132 1.60 5.12 -7.29
N HIS A 133 2.41 4.58 -8.21
CA HIS A 133 3.87 4.67 -8.17
C HIS A 133 4.42 5.99 -8.76
N SER A 134 3.74 6.65 -9.69
CA SER A 134 4.26 7.85 -10.39
C SER A 134 4.21 9.14 -9.56
N LEU A 135 3.49 9.16 -8.44
CA LEU A 135 3.56 10.24 -7.44
C LEU A 135 4.97 10.42 -6.82
N GLU A 136 5.94 9.55 -7.11
CA GLU A 136 7.26 9.51 -6.46
C GLU A 136 8.38 10.38 -7.05
N ASN A 137 8.17 11.20 -8.09
CA ASN A 137 9.29 11.97 -8.65
C ASN A 137 9.14 13.50 -8.54
N PRO A 138 9.52 14.11 -7.40
CA PRO A 138 10.08 15.44 -7.37
C PRO A 138 11.60 15.39 -7.64
N LYS A 139 12.05 14.57 -8.61
CA LYS A 139 13.44 14.61 -9.07
C LYS A 139 13.60 15.68 -10.14
N ASP A 140 13.39 16.94 -9.77
CA ASP A 140 13.91 18.07 -10.57
C ASP A 140 14.04 19.42 -9.85
N LYS A 141 14.00 19.44 -8.52
CA LYS A 141 14.47 20.62 -7.76
C LYS A 141 15.61 20.18 -6.84
N GLY A 142 16.83 20.42 -7.30
CA GLY A 142 18.07 20.01 -6.64
C GLY A 142 18.10 20.35 -5.15
N ILE A 143 18.26 19.32 -4.33
CA ILE A 143 18.55 19.44 -2.90
C ILE A 143 20.06 19.58 -2.77
N LYS A 144 20.55 20.77 -2.40
CA LYS A 144 21.98 21.09 -2.27
C LYS A 144 22.51 21.12 -0.84
N ASP A 145 21.74 20.75 0.19
CA ASP A 145 22.28 20.85 1.57
C ASP A 145 21.78 19.76 2.55
N PRO A 146 22.69 18.89 3.05
CA PRO A 146 22.36 17.79 3.98
C PRO A 146 22.32 18.22 5.46
N LYS A 147 22.18 19.52 5.78
CA LYS A 147 22.21 20.01 7.18
C LYS A 147 20.85 20.37 7.78
N ASN A 148 19.73 20.11 7.10
CA ASN A 148 18.42 20.60 7.53
C ASN A 148 17.30 19.54 7.52
N TYR A 149 17.61 18.33 8.02
CA TYR A 149 16.69 17.19 8.03
C TYR A 149 15.41 17.41 8.86
N SER A 150 15.48 18.14 9.98
CA SER A 150 14.31 18.40 10.84
C SER A 150 13.31 19.34 10.18
N HIS A 151 13.78 20.36 9.44
CA HIS A 151 12.91 21.29 8.74
C HIS A 151 12.33 20.70 7.44
N GLN A 152 13.04 19.75 6.82
CA GLN A 152 12.59 19.02 5.62
C GLN A 152 11.49 18.00 5.91
N ILE A 153 11.48 17.35 7.08
CA ILE A 153 10.41 16.40 7.47
C ILE A 153 9.07 17.13 7.66
N TYR A 154 9.09 18.32 8.28
CA TYR A 154 7.90 19.18 8.41
C TYR A 154 7.44 19.78 7.07
N GLN A 155 8.36 20.04 6.13
CA GLN A 155 8.01 20.50 4.78
C GLN A 155 7.47 19.35 3.92
N LEU A 156 8.01 18.13 4.02
CA LEU A 156 7.52 16.97 3.27
C LEU A 156 6.10 16.59 3.67
N SER A 157 5.74 16.66 4.96
CA SER A 157 4.39 16.36 5.41
C SER A 157 3.39 17.41 4.94
N ALA A 158 3.74 18.71 4.97
CA ALA A 158 2.92 19.79 4.44
C ALA A 158 2.80 19.76 2.91
N GLU A 159 3.86 19.40 2.18
CA GLU A 159 3.87 19.30 0.72
C GLU A 159 3.15 18.04 0.22
N LEU A 160 3.22 16.92 0.95
CA LEU A 160 2.40 15.72 0.73
C LEU A 160 0.91 16.00 0.97
N GLN A 161 0.58 16.78 2.02
CA GLN A 161 -0.79 17.24 2.29
C GLN A 161 -1.37 18.13 1.19
N GLN A 162 -0.53 18.98 0.59
CA GLN A 162 -0.91 19.81 -0.54
C GLN A 162 -1.02 18.99 -1.84
N LYS A 163 -0.13 18.02 -2.09
CA LYS A 163 -0.16 17.15 -3.28
C LYS A 163 -1.31 16.14 -3.27
N LEU A 164 -1.71 15.62 -2.10
CA LEU A 164 -2.89 14.76 -1.94
C LEU A 164 -4.21 15.50 -2.19
N ARG A 165 -4.25 16.83 -2.07
CA ARG A 165 -5.48 17.65 -2.21
C ARG A 165 -5.50 18.60 -3.42
N GLN A 166 -4.36 18.90 -4.03
CA GLN A 166 -4.22 19.88 -5.13
C GLN A 166 -3.38 19.33 -6.31
N SER A 167 -3.53 18.06 -6.68
CA SER A 167 -2.90 17.53 -7.90
C SER A 167 -3.60 18.04 -9.18
N ASP A 168 -3.61 19.36 -9.38
CA ASP A 168 -3.99 20.05 -10.61
C ASP A 168 -2.81 20.16 -11.61
N GLN A 169 -1.62 19.66 -11.27
CA GLN A 169 -0.41 19.83 -12.07
C GLN A 169 0.13 18.57 -12.75
N ASP A 170 -0.53 17.41 -12.59
CA ASP A 170 -0.18 16.22 -13.39
C ASP A 170 -1.44 15.65 -14.07
N PRO A 171 -1.59 15.76 -15.40
CA PRO A 171 -2.73 15.20 -16.12
C PRO A 171 -2.85 13.67 -15.99
N TYR A 172 -1.81 12.98 -15.47
CA TYR A 172 -1.83 11.53 -15.23
C TYR A 172 -2.04 11.14 -13.75
N GLY A 173 -1.82 12.05 -12.79
CA GLY A 173 -2.00 11.77 -11.36
C GLY A 173 -3.48 11.67 -10.94
N ALA A 174 -4.38 12.33 -11.67
CA ALA A 174 -5.82 12.31 -11.43
C ALA A 174 -6.58 11.18 -12.18
N GLN A 175 -5.86 10.34 -12.93
CA GLN A 175 -6.43 9.23 -13.73
C GLN A 175 -5.91 7.86 -13.25
N SER A 176 -5.68 7.71 -11.94
CA SER A 176 -5.20 6.43 -11.41
C SER A 176 -6.33 5.39 -11.40
N THR A 177 -6.15 4.33 -12.18
CA THR A 177 -7.02 3.13 -12.17
C THR A 177 -7.18 2.58 -10.75
N GLY A 178 -6.18 2.75 -9.89
CA GLY A 178 -6.20 2.38 -8.49
C GLY A 178 -7.18 3.19 -7.64
N VAL A 179 -7.28 4.52 -7.84
CA VAL A 179 -8.30 5.33 -7.15
C VAL A 179 -9.69 4.99 -7.67
N LEU A 180 -9.85 4.84 -8.99
CA LEU A 180 -11.10 4.36 -9.58
C LEU A 180 -11.53 3.01 -9.00
N SER A 181 -10.59 2.11 -8.76
CA SER A 181 -10.85 0.78 -8.23
C SER A 181 -11.36 0.83 -6.79
N ILE A 182 -10.93 1.81 -5.99
CA ILE A 182 -11.41 2.00 -4.61
C ILE A 182 -12.82 2.61 -4.61
N ASP A 183 -13.06 3.65 -5.43
CA ASP A 183 -14.39 4.23 -5.59
C ASP A 183 -15.38 3.18 -6.11
N PHE A 184 -14.94 2.37 -7.07
CA PHE A 184 -15.71 1.25 -7.58
C PHE A 184 -15.97 0.19 -6.52
N LEU A 185 -14.97 -0.16 -5.69
CA LEU A 185 -15.14 -1.12 -4.60
C LEU A 185 -16.23 -0.65 -3.62
N ASN A 186 -16.27 0.64 -3.30
CA ASN A 186 -17.28 1.23 -2.44
C ASN A 186 -18.68 1.20 -3.06
N ILE A 187 -18.81 1.59 -4.34
CA ILE A 187 -20.07 1.54 -5.06
C ILE A 187 -20.58 0.10 -5.21
N LEU A 188 -19.67 -0.84 -5.51
CA LEU A 188 -19.99 -2.25 -5.62
C LEU A 188 -20.44 -2.82 -4.28
N TYR A 189 -19.78 -2.47 -3.17
CA TYR A 189 -20.21 -2.85 -1.83
C TYR A 189 -21.67 -2.45 -1.57
N ILE A 190 -22.01 -1.17 -1.77
CA ILE A 190 -23.38 -0.67 -1.60
C ILE A 190 -24.36 -1.44 -2.50
N THR A 191 -23.98 -1.67 -3.75
CA THR A 191 -24.81 -2.36 -4.73
C THR A 191 -25.05 -3.82 -4.33
N LEU A 192 -24.02 -4.52 -3.83
CA LEU A 192 -24.12 -5.90 -3.37
C LEU A 192 -24.96 -6.00 -2.10
N VAL A 193 -24.78 -5.11 -1.13
CA VAL A 193 -25.61 -5.08 0.10
C VAL A 193 -27.09 -4.85 -0.23
N ASN A 194 -27.39 -4.03 -1.24
CA ASN A 194 -28.77 -3.82 -1.68
C ASN A 194 -29.39 -5.02 -2.40
N LEU A 195 -28.57 -5.90 -3.00
CA LEU A 195 -29.03 -7.03 -3.82
C LEU A 195 -28.97 -8.38 -3.10
N PHE A 196 -28.03 -8.53 -2.18
CA PHE A 196 -27.76 -9.75 -1.43
C PHE A 196 -27.87 -9.39 0.04
N ASP A 197 -28.73 -10.12 0.75
CA ASP A 197 -29.17 -9.94 2.15
C ASP A 197 -28.07 -9.62 3.19
N ASP A 198 -28.47 -9.53 4.46
CA ASP A 198 -27.70 -9.07 5.64
C ASP A 198 -26.31 -9.73 5.87
N GLU A 199 -25.98 -10.85 5.22
CA GLU A 199 -24.67 -11.50 5.34
C GLU A 199 -23.57 -10.84 4.48
N THR A 200 -23.94 -10.08 3.45
CA THR A 200 -22.98 -9.43 2.53
C THR A 200 -22.01 -8.49 3.22
N PRO A 201 -22.44 -7.59 4.13
CA PRO A 201 -21.54 -6.71 4.85
C PRO A 201 -20.40 -7.44 5.57
N GLU A 202 -20.73 -8.50 6.32
CA GLU A 202 -19.76 -9.26 7.10
C GLU A 202 -18.75 -9.98 6.19
N LEU A 203 -19.24 -10.67 5.15
CA LEU A 203 -18.38 -11.39 4.21
C LEU A 203 -17.48 -10.45 3.40
N PHE A 204 -18.02 -9.32 2.94
CA PHE A 204 -17.26 -8.33 2.21
C PHE A 204 -16.13 -7.78 3.07
N HIS A 205 -16.45 -7.38 4.30
CA HIS A 205 -15.49 -6.88 5.27
C HIS A 205 -14.40 -7.93 5.60
N GLN A 206 -14.80 -9.18 5.86
CA GLN A 206 -13.87 -10.28 6.13
C GLN A 206 -12.87 -10.48 4.99
N PHE A 207 -13.35 -10.50 3.73
CA PHE A 207 -12.47 -10.67 2.57
C PHE A 207 -11.59 -9.45 2.31
N LEU A 208 -12.11 -8.24 2.50
CA LEU A 208 -11.32 -7.00 2.41
C LEU A 208 -10.14 -7.05 3.37
N MET A 209 -10.40 -7.31 4.66
CA MET A 209 -9.36 -7.39 5.68
C MET A 209 -8.38 -8.55 5.44
N LEU A 210 -8.87 -9.70 4.95
CA LEU A 210 -8.01 -10.82 4.57
C LEU A 210 -7.02 -10.43 3.48
N HIS A 211 -7.46 -9.75 2.42
CA HIS A 211 -6.59 -9.35 1.31
C HIS A 211 -5.63 -8.22 1.68
N LEU A 212 -6.06 -7.26 2.50
CA LEU A 212 -5.17 -6.24 3.08
C LEU A 212 -4.03 -6.88 3.88
N ARG A 213 -4.35 -7.85 4.75
CA ARG A 213 -3.34 -8.59 5.53
C ARG A 213 -2.36 -9.35 4.62
N ARG A 214 -2.85 -9.97 3.54
CA ARG A 214 -1.99 -10.68 2.57
C ARG A 214 -1.04 -9.74 1.82
N LEU A 215 -1.53 -8.59 1.37
CA LEU A 215 -0.69 -7.58 0.71
C LEU A 215 0.38 -7.05 1.66
N PHE A 216 -0.01 -6.73 2.89
CA PHE A 216 0.92 -6.29 3.93
C PHE A 216 1.97 -7.36 4.21
N HIS A 217 1.56 -8.61 4.39
CA HIS A 217 2.48 -9.71 4.65
C HIS A 217 3.49 -9.92 3.52
N THR A 218 3.04 -9.82 2.27
CA THR A 218 3.91 -9.90 1.09
C THR A 218 4.93 -8.77 1.09
N SER A 219 4.49 -7.54 1.37
CA SER A 219 5.37 -6.36 1.47
C SER A 219 6.39 -6.51 2.60
N LYS A 220 5.94 -7.02 3.76
CA LYS A 220 6.78 -7.33 4.92
C LYS A 220 7.84 -8.38 4.60
N GLN A 221 7.47 -9.47 3.93
CA GLN A 221 8.42 -10.52 3.58
C GLN A 221 9.53 -9.98 2.67
N LYS A 222 9.18 -9.21 1.64
CA LYS A 222 10.17 -8.59 0.74
C LYS A 222 11.10 -7.62 1.50
N TYR A 223 10.53 -6.79 2.38
CA TYR A 223 11.29 -5.89 3.24
C TYR A 223 12.28 -6.64 4.13
N GLN A 224 11.83 -7.68 4.82
CA GLN A 224 12.68 -8.46 5.72
C GLN A 224 13.74 -9.27 4.96
N GLN A 225 13.41 -9.76 3.76
CA GLN A 225 14.37 -10.42 2.87
C GLN A 225 15.48 -9.46 2.40
N TYR A 226 15.14 -8.19 2.11
CA TYR A 226 16.11 -7.17 1.75
C TYR A 226 17.16 -6.97 2.86
N HIS A 227 16.72 -6.94 4.11
CA HIS A 227 17.61 -6.70 5.26
C HIS A 227 18.27 -7.96 5.84
N SER A 228 17.85 -9.17 5.44
CA SER A 228 18.47 -10.43 5.89
C SER A 228 19.75 -10.77 5.13
N THR A 229 19.91 -10.26 3.91
CA THR A 229 21.18 -10.35 3.17
C THR A 229 22.18 -9.32 3.72
N LEU A 230 23.37 -9.80 4.13
CA LEU A 230 24.54 -9.06 4.65
C LEU A 230 24.75 -7.64 4.08
N PRO A 231 25.41 -6.71 4.84
CA PRO A 231 25.18 -5.27 4.74
C PRO A 231 25.45 -4.72 3.33
N GLN A 232 24.37 -4.52 2.59
CA GLN A 232 24.35 -3.70 1.38
C GLN A 232 24.16 -2.22 1.78
N PRO A 233 24.55 -1.27 0.93
CA PRO A 233 24.15 0.13 1.14
C PRO A 233 22.64 0.22 1.33
N ILE A 234 22.21 0.93 2.39
CA ILE A 234 20.79 1.04 2.75
C ILE A 234 20.05 1.93 1.73
N CYS A 235 19.46 1.30 0.72
CA CYS A 235 18.52 1.93 -0.19
C CYS A 235 17.07 1.73 0.32
N MET A 236 16.66 2.55 1.30
CA MET A 236 15.31 2.45 1.86
C MET A 236 14.21 2.63 0.83
N ASP A 237 14.43 3.47 -0.19
CA ASP A 237 13.44 3.71 -1.24
C ASP A 237 13.10 2.41 -1.98
N THR A 238 14.11 1.58 -2.28
CA THR A 238 13.90 0.27 -2.89
C THR A 238 13.29 -0.72 -1.91
N ALA A 239 13.81 -0.77 -0.67
CA ALA A 239 13.37 -1.72 0.35
C ALA A 239 11.90 -1.51 0.77
N THR A 240 11.45 -0.25 0.82
CA THR A 240 10.14 0.14 1.35
C THR A 240 9.12 0.48 0.29
N LYS A 241 9.45 0.43 -1.00
CA LYS A 241 8.55 0.79 -2.11
C LYS A 241 7.15 0.15 -1.98
N ASP A 242 7.10 -1.19 -1.95
CA ASP A 242 5.84 -1.96 -1.85
C ASP A 242 5.05 -1.60 -0.57
N PHE A 243 5.77 -1.36 0.52
CA PHE A 243 5.18 -0.99 1.79
C PHE A 243 4.61 0.44 1.77
N GLN A 244 5.33 1.41 1.22
CA GLN A 244 4.83 2.79 1.09
C GLN A 244 3.56 2.83 0.24
N LEU A 245 3.52 2.05 -0.85
CA LEU A 245 2.32 1.92 -1.69
C LEU A 245 1.15 1.30 -0.93
N PHE A 246 1.41 0.28 -0.11
CA PHE A 246 0.39 -0.32 0.73
C PHE A 246 -0.24 0.72 1.65
N PHE A 247 0.58 1.56 2.30
CA PHE A 247 0.06 2.59 3.19
C PHE A 247 -0.69 3.69 2.44
N ARG A 248 -0.26 4.07 1.23
CA ARG A 248 -1.03 5.00 0.38
C ARG A 248 -2.39 4.42 0.03
N PHE A 249 -2.43 3.17 -0.43
CA PHE A 249 -3.67 2.45 -0.71
C PHE A 249 -4.57 2.39 0.53
N LEU A 250 -4.02 2.02 1.68
CA LEU A 250 -4.73 1.97 2.96
C LEU A 250 -5.30 3.34 3.33
N CYS A 251 -4.52 4.41 3.19
CA CYS A 251 -4.97 5.78 3.47
C CYS A 251 -6.13 6.22 2.59
N VAL A 252 -6.15 5.84 1.30
CA VAL A 252 -7.29 6.11 0.41
C VAL A 252 -8.49 5.27 0.84
N LEU A 253 -8.29 3.99 1.19
CA LEU A 253 -9.36 3.12 1.69
C LEU A 253 -9.97 3.63 2.99
N ILE A 254 -9.18 4.20 3.91
CA ILE A 254 -9.67 4.82 5.16
C ILE A 254 -10.69 5.94 4.89
N GLN A 255 -10.55 6.66 3.78
CA GLN A 255 -11.49 7.72 3.41
C GLN A 255 -12.85 7.19 2.90
N THR A 256 -12.99 5.87 2.77
CA THR A 256 -14.26 5.21 2.41
C THR A 256 -14.95 4.63 3.64
N ASP A 257 -16.18 4.16 3.47
CA ASP A 257 -16.94 3.48 4.53
C ASP A 257 -16.65 1.96 4.60
N LEU A 258 -15.67 1.47 3.83
CA LEU A 258 -15.34 0.05 3.76
C LEU A 258 -14.55 -0.47 4.98
N CYS A 259 -13.88 0.42 5.70
CA CYS A 259 -13.15 0.10 6.94
C CYS A 259 -13.57 1.07 8.04
N THR A 260 -13.83 0.58 9.24
CA THR A 260 -14.06 1.41 10.42
C THR A 260 -12.75 2.01 10.94
N ALA A 261 -12.83 3.02 11.80
CA ALA A 261 -11.65 3.54 12.49
C ALA A 261 -10.96 2.48 13.36
N GLU A 262 -11.76 1.62 14.01
CA GLU A 262 -11.29 0.53 14.86
C GLU A 262 -10.50 -0.51 14.07
N ASP A 263 -11.00 -0.92 12.90
CA ASP A 263 -10.31 -1.86 12.01
C ASP A 263 -8.88 -1.41 11.70
N ILE A 264 -8.70 -0.10 11.53
CA ILE A 264 -7.43 0.51 11.13
C ILE A 264 -6.50 0.66 12.33
N ASP A 265 -7.02 1.05 13.50
CA ASP A 265 -6.23 1.10 14.74
C ASP A 265 -5.72 -0.31 15.09
N ASP A 266 -6.57 -1.32 15.03
CA ASP A 266 -6.24 -2.72 15.27
C ASP A 266 -5.29 -3.31 14.23
N PHE A 267 -5.54 -3.03 12.94
CA PHE A 267 -4.65 -3.45 11.86
C PHE A 267 -3.26 -2.83 12.06
N THR A 268 -3.19 -1.54 12.37
CA THR A 268 -1.92 -0.83 12.59
C THR A 268 -1.19 -1.43 13.79
N PHE A 269 -1.86 -1.62 14.91
CA PHE A 269 -1.28 -2.22 16.11
C PHE A 269 -0.70 -3.62 15.83
N THR A 270 -1.50 -4.48 15.20
CA THR A 270 -1.17 -5.89 14.98
C THR A 270 -0.03 -6.07 13.98
N HIS A 271 0.06 -5.19 12.97
CA HIS A 271 0.90 -5.43 11.80
C HIS A 271 2.07 -4.45 11.66
N LEU A 272 1.89 -3.16 11.98
CA LEU A 272 2.93 -2.15 11.77
C LEU A 272 4.11 -2.31 12.73
N GLY A 273 3.85 -2.62 14.00
CA GLY A 273 4.91 -2.86 14.99
C GLY A 273 5.88 -3.97 14.55
N PRO A 274 5.38 -5.18 14.23
CA PRO A 274 6.21 -6.31 13.77
C PRO A 274 6.79 -6.19 12.36
N PHE A 275 6.46 -5.13 11.59
CA PHE A 275 6.96 -4.95 10.23
C PHE A 275 8.45 -4.64 10.21
N PHE A 276 8.86 -3.69 11.05
CA PHE A 276 10.22 -3.18 11.11
C PHE A 276 11.19 -4.21 11.68
N VAL A 277 12.45 -4.16 11.23
CA VAL A 277 13.53 -5.01 11.73
C VAL A 277 13.96 -4.55 13.12
N THR A 278 13.99 -3.23 13.35
CA THR A 278 14.33 -2.61 14.62
C THR A 278 13.10 -2.10 15.35
N LYS A 279 13.18 -2.11 16.68
CA LYS A 279 12.20 -1.51 17.58
C LYS A 279 12.74 -0.17 18.11
N PRO A 280 11.85 0.77 18.47
CA PRO A 280 12.28 2.00 19.14
C PRO A 280 13.21 1.73 20.33
N SER A 281 12.89 0.71 21.15
CA SER A 281 13.66 0.29 22.32
C SER A 281 15.02 -0.35 22.04
N ASP A 282 15.35 -0.64 20.78
CA ASP A 282 16.61 -1.31 20.42
C ASP A 282 17.80 -0.37 20.55
N VAL A 283 17.59 0.94 20.71
CA VAL A 283 18.65 1.91 20.94
C VAL A 283 18.46 2.60 22.27
N SER A 284 19.54 2.71 23.03
CA SER A 284 19.62 3.46 24.28
C SER A 284 20.85 4.36 24.26
N PHE A 285 20.75 5.51 24.90
CA PHE A 285 21.87 6.43 25.10
C PHE A 285 22.26 6.38 26.58
N SER A 286 23.55 6.46 26.85
CA SER A 286 24.09 6.55 28.21
C SER A 286 25.12 7.67 28.25
N ALA A 287 25.01 8.60 29.21
CA ALA A 287 26.01 9.65 29.39
C ALA A 287 27.41 9.09 29.67
N THR A 288 27.51 7.93 30.32
CA THR A 288 28.79 7.29 30.71
C THR A 288 29.32 6.31 29.67
N GLN A 289 28.46 5.64 28.90
CA GLN A 289 28.84 4.58 27.95
C GLN A 289 28.59 4.93 26.48
N GLY A 290 28.02 6.10 26.18
CA GLY A 290 27.70 6.53 24.83
C GLY A 290 26.47 5.83 24.23
N LEU A 291 26.42 5.74 22.90
CA LEU A 291 25.35 5.07 22.15
C LEU A 291 25.43 3.55 22.35
N LYS A 292 24.34 2.95 22.82
CA LYS A 292 24.20 1.51 22.99
C LYS A 292 23.07 0.96 22.13
N ILE A 293 23.45 0.15 21.14
CA ILE A 293 22.52 -0.56 20.26
C ILE A 293 22.35 -2.00 20.78
N VAL A 294 21.12 -2.36 21.08
CA VAL A 294 20.69 -3.70 21.47
C VAL A 294 20.22 -4.43 20.21
N LEU A 295 20.90 -5.52 19.88
CA LEU A 295 20.59 -6.32 18.72
C LEU A 295 19.41 -7.27 18.98
N PRO A 296 18.42 -7.35 18.09
CA PRO A 296 17.42 -8.42 18.13
C PRO A 296 18.16 -9.76 18.05
N ASN A 297 18.03 -10.60 19.08
CA ASN A 297 18.60 -11.95 19.22
C ASN A 297 20.02 -12.08 19.80
N SER A 298 20.67 -11.03 20.28
CA SER A 298 21.88 -11.20 21.11
C SER A 298 21.50 -11.32 22.58
N THR A 299 21.63 -12.52 23.17
CA THR A 299 21.52 -12.74 24.63
C THR A 299 22.53 -11.90 25.41
N GLU A 300 23.60 -11.48 24.77
CA GLU A 300 24.56 -10.50 25.27
C GLU A 300 24.17 -9.10 24.80
N LYS A 301 23.95 -8.16 25.74
CA LYS A 301 23.91 -6.72 25.45
C LYS A 301 25.31 -6.29 24.97
N ARG A 302 25.64 -6.54 23.70
CA ARG A 302 26.93 -6.16 23.12
C ARG A 302 26.97 -4.65 22.93
N ILE A 303 27.81 -3.99 23.72
CA ILE A 303 28.21 -2.61 23.47
C ILE A 303 29.18 -2.67 22.28
N PHE A 304 28.71 -2.35 21.09
CA PHE A 304 29.58 -2.25 19.92
C PHE A 304 30.34 -0.91 19.98
N SER A 305 31.63 -0.93 19.67
CA SER A 305 32.31 0.33 19.34
C SER A 305 31.71 0.91 18.06
N ALA A 306 31.69 2.24 17.96
CA ALA A 306 31.14 2.98 16.82
C ALA A 306 31.80 2.64 15.46
N ASP A 307 32.90 1.87 15.48
CA ASP A 307 33.73 1.59 14.31
C ASP A 307 33.31 0.33 13.54
N SER A 308 32.40 -0.49 14.08
CA SER A 308 31.95 -1.69 13.35
C SER A 308 30.93 -1.34 12.27
N LEU A 309 31.15 -1.81 11.04
CA LEU A 309 30.23 -1.65 9.91
C LEU A 309 28.80 -2.13 10.21
N VAL A 310 28.68 -3.16 11.05
CA VAL A 310 27.39 -3.72 11.50
C VAL A 310 26.64 -2.73 12.40
N CYS A 311 27.34 -2.10 13.35
CA CYS A 311 26.77 -1.07 14.22
C CYS A 311 26.34 0.15 13.41
N GLN A 312 27.16 0.61 12.46
CA GLN A 312 26.82 1.73 11.57
C GLN A 312 25.58 1.43 10.72
N TYR A 313 25.49 0.22 10.15
CA TYR A 313 24.32 -0.23 9.40
C TYR A 313 23.06 -0.25 10.28
N GLN A 314 23.13 -0.83 11.48
CA GLN A 314 21.98 -0.94 12.38
C GLN A 314 21.52 0.41 12.90
N TRP A 315 22.44 1.31 13.23
CA TRP A 315 22.13 2.68 13.61
C TRP A 315 21.39 3.42 12.48
N GLN A 316 21.92 3.35 11.26
CA GLN A 316 21.29 3.98 10.11
C GLN A 316 19.92 3.37 9.80
N LEU A 317 19.80 2.04 9.90
CA LEU A 317 18.53 1.34 9.72
C LEU A 317 17.50 1.79 10.78
N TRP A 318 17.88 1.78 12.06
CA TRP A 318 17.03 2.21 13.16
C TRP A 318 16.54 3.65 13.00
N MET A 319 17.43 4.58 12.63
CA MET A 319 17.07 5.97 12.36
C MET A 319 16.04 6.09 11.24
N LYS A 320 16.30 5.43 10.10
CA LYS A 320 15.41 5.48 8.93
C LYS A 320 14.06 4.79 9.21
N GLU A 321 14.05 3.67 9.91
CA GLU A 321 12.83 2.97 10.31
C GLU A 321 12.01 3.80 11.32
N THR A 322 12.66 4.49 12.27
CA THR A 322 11.99 5.37 13.23
C THR A 322 11.33 6.54 12.53
N GLN A 323 12.03 7.19 11.60
CA GLN A 323 11.46 8.24 10.77
C GLN A 323 10.27 7.74 9.93
N LEU A 324 10.40 6.57 9.30
CA LEU A 324 9.34 5.97 8.50
C LEU A 324 8.12 5.64 9.37
N ARG A 325 8.31 4.99 10.52
CA ARG A 325 7.26 4.65 11.48
C ARG A 325 6.48 5.89 11.91
N MET A 326 7.18 6.96 12.30
CA MET A 326 6.57 8.23 12.68
C MET A 326 5.74 8.82 11.52
N THR A 327 6.31 8.85 10.31
CA THR A 327 5.62 9.38 9.12
C THR A 327 4.33 8.62 8.83
N LEU A 328 4.36 7.29 8.91
CA LEU A 328 3.20 6.44 8.65
C LEU A 328 2.11 6.60 9.71
N LEU A 329 2.49 6.58 10.99
CA LEU A 329 1.54 6.76 12.09
C LEU A 329 0.83 8.12 11.99
N LEU A 330 1.58 9.19 11.69
CA LEU A 330 1.00 10.52 11.49
C LEU A 330 0.07 10.58 10.27
N THR A 331 0.45 9.91 9.16
CA THR A 331 -0.37 9.88 7.94
C THR A 331 -1.68 9.12 8.17
N ILE A 332 -1.63 7.96 8.84
CA ILE A 332 -2.84 7.19 9.19
C ILE A 332 -3.70 8.00 10.15
N LEU A 333 -3.12 8.56 11.22
CA LEU A 333 -3.85 9.35 12.20
C LEU A 333 -4.56 10.53 11.52
N GLN A 334 -3.89 11.20 10.58
CA GLN A 334 -4.50 12.27 9.79
C GLN A 334 -5.67 11.76 8.94
N SER A 335 -5.51 10.63 8.23
CA SER A 335 -6.58 10.02 7.45
C SER A 335 -7.79 9.67 8.31
N LEU A 336 -7.56 9.12 9.51
CA LEU A 336 -8.61 8.79 10.46
C LEU A 336 -9.32 10.02 11.03
N ILE A 337 -8.58 11.07 11.40
CA ILE A 337 -9.17 12.34 11.85
C ILE A 337 -10.07 12.93 10.77
N GLN A 338 -9.64 12.89 9.50
CA GLN A 338 -10.45 13.39 8.37
C GLN A 338 -11.76 12.61 8.21
N LYS A 339 -11.69 11.28 8.31
CA LYS A 339 -12.87 10.41 8.29
C LYS A 339 -13.83 10.77 9.44
N CYS A 340 -13.34 10.78 10.68
CA CYS A 340 -14.17 11.03 11.86
C CYS A 340 -14.76 12.44 11.92
N TYR A 341 -14.08 13.45 11.36
CA TYR A 341 -14.62 14.81 11.25
C TYR A 341 -15.86 14.87 10.34
N GLY A 342 -15.93 13.99 9.33
CA GLY A 342 -17.09 13.88 8.44
C GLY A 342 -18.21 12.99 8.97
N SER A 343 -17.90 11.99 9.80
CA SER A 343 -18.85 10.97 10.26
C SER A 343 -19.40 11.17 11.69
N HIS A 344 -18.93 12.18 12.44
CA HIS A 344 -19.25 12.39 13.87
C HIS A 344 -18.89 11.20 14.79
N GLU A 345 -18.03 10.29 14.35
CA GLU A 345 -17.56 9.15 15.14
C GLU A 345 -16.59 9.57 16.25
N SER A 346 -16.55 8.80 17.35
CA SER A 346 -15.64 9.07 18.46
C SER A 346 -14.19 8.76 18.09
N LEU A 347 -13.28 9.70 18.39
CA LEU A 347 -11.84 9.56 18.18
C LEU A 347 -11.22 8.64 19.25
N GLN A 348 -11.24 7.33 19.04
CA GLN A 348 -10.55 6.37 19.90
C GLN A 348 -9.41 5.68 19.13
N PHE A 349 -8.26 6.35 19.02
CA PHE A 349 -7.07 5.83 18.33
C PHE A 349 -6.00 5.39 19.33
N ARG A 350 -6.37 4.49 20.25
CA ARG A 350 -5.53 4.16 21.41
C ARG A 350 -4.20 3.56 20.97
N HIS A 351 -4.20 2.66 20.00
CA HIS A 351 -2.99 1.96 19.61
C HIS A 351 -2.05 2.87 18.81
N ILE A 352 -2.58 3.60 17.82
CA ILE A 352 -1.79 4.52 17.00
C ILE A 352 -1.15 5.62 17.88
N THR A 353 -1.89 6.19 18.83
CA THR A 353 -1.35 7.20 19.75
C THR A 353 -0.26 6.63 20.66
N THR A 354 -0.45 5.42 21.18
CA THR A 354 0.56 4.72 21.99
C THR A 354 1.83 4.46 21.16
N MET A 355 1.69 3.91 19.95
CA MET A 355 2.84 3.66 19.06
C MET A 355 3.57 4.94 18.67
N LEU A 356 2.85 6.04 18.48
CA LEU A 356 3.45 7.34 18.17
C LEU A 356 4.20 7.88 19.39
N GLN A 357 3.62 7.79 20.58
CA GLN A 357 4.27 8.16 21.84
C GLN A 357 5.55 7.35 22.06
N ASP A 358 5.50 6.03 21.87
CA ASP A 358 6.67 5.17 21.97
C ASP A 358 7.76 5.59 20.96
N THR A 359 7.37 5.86 19.72
CA THR A 359 8.31 6.28 18.65
C THR A 359 8.96 7.63 18.95
N VAL A 360 8.18 8.61 19.43
CA VAL A 360 8.67 9.96 19.76
C VAL A 360 9.51 9.95 21.05
N SER A 361 9.13 9.14 22.04
CA SER A 361 9.81 9.09 23.34
C SER A 361 11.29 8.73 23.23
N VAL A 362 11.66 7.92 22.24
CA VAL A 362 13.06 7.54 22.00
C VAL A 362 13.86 8.68 21.36
N LEU A 363 13.20 9.60 20.67
CA LEU A 363 13.82 10.81 20.12
C LEU A 363 13.91 11.94 21.15
N SER A 364 12.99 11.97 22.12
CA SER A 364 12.88 13.01 23.15
C SER A 364 13.64 12.66 24.43
N TRP A 365 14.77 11.94 24.33
CA TRP A 365 15.50 11.48 25.50
C TRP A 365 15.95 12.66 26.37
N THR A 366 15.21 12.91 27.44
CA THR A 366 15.67 13.60 28.65
C THR A 366 15.93 12.51 29.66
N GLU A 367 17.18 12.40 30.09
CA GLU A 367 17.60 11.47 31.13
C GLU A 367 16.62 11.59 32.32
N LYS A 368 15.83 10.55 32.57
CA LYS A 368 15.15 10.41 33.85
C LYS A 368 16.18 9.89 34.83
N GLU A 369 17.17 10.71 35.16
CA GLU A 369 17.95 10.47 36.37
C GLU A 369 16.99 10.67 37.54
N SER A 370 16.77 9.62 38.34
CA SER A 370 16.38 9.86 39.73
C SER A 370 17.50 10.68 40.37
N PRO A 371 17.21 11.79 41.07
CA PRO A 371 18.24 12.61 41.73
C PRO A 371 19.12 11.82 42.71
N GLU A 372 18.70 10.63 43.09
CA GLU A 372 19.39 9.73 44.01
C GLU A 372 20.62 9.05 43.38
N ASP A 373 20.67 8.86 42.05
CA ASP A 373 21.82 8.21 41.40
C ASP A 373 23.02 9.15 41.22
N VAL A 374 22.79 10.47 41.13
CA VAL A 374 23.86 11.48 40.99
C VAL A 374 24.64 11.67 42.30
N LEU A 375 24.00 11.47 43.45
CA LEU A 375 24.65 11.61 44.76
C LEU A 375 25.54 10.42 45.12
N SER A 376 25.30 9.24 44.52
CA SER A 376 26.15 8.05 44.72
C SER A 376 27.52 8.11 44.03
N TYR A 377 27.75 9.11 43.18
CA TYR A 377 29.05 9.37 42.53
C TYR A 377 29.86 10.49 43.20
N LEU A 378 29.34 11.08 44.28
CA LEU A 378 30.00 12.16 45.04
C LEU A 378 30.38 11.76 46.48
N GLU A 379 30.25 10.48 46.84
CA GLU A 379 30.86 9.86 48.02
C GLU A 379 31.79 8.72 47.59
#